data_AF-Q9V117-F1
#
_entry.id   AF-Q9V117-F1
#
_cell.length_a   1.000
_cell.length_b   1.000
_cell.length_c   1.000
_cell.angle_alpha   90.00
_cell.angle_beta   90.00
_cell.angle_gamma   90.00
#
_symmetry.space_group_name_H-M   'P 1'
#
loop_
_entity.id
_entity.type
_entity.pdbx_description
1 polymer ?
#
loop_
_entity_poly.entity_id
_entity_poly.type
_entity_poly.pdbx_seq_one_letter_code
_entity_poly.pdbx_strand_id
1 'polypeptide(L)'
;MYMDHFPTLDGLIIRMGIYYFLLPAVLIVTLRAEWNYIIKKKWKRVAKGFILALLLTAPILSLVQFYLSKDYLYVHSLTKTGVCFTSSCLVEEMEKNELYKFNVTGIKAYGMPRIGLMQAFRLLDSRYNRDKFKFERVNSVVIVRTFFPLPITEVWDYKVDSQDPHRIIGFRKFYIVYPKTVGSALTEAYDFEFKMFSWAGGGGGGGFA
;
A
#
# COMPACT_ATOMS: atom_id res chain seq x y z
N MET A 1 21.49 -1.36 9.98
CA MET A 1 21.07 0.06 10.11
C MET A 1 20.24 0.39 8.89
N TYR A 2 18.91 0.33 8.96
CA TYR A 2 18.05 0.67 7.82
C TYR A 2 17.35 2.01 8.10
N MET A 3 18.10 3.08 7.88
CA MET A 3 17.56 4.42 7.59
C MET A 3 17.26 4.53 6.08
N ASP A 4 16.79 3.45 5.44
CA ASP A 4 16.36 3.49 4.05
C ASP A 4 14.99 4.16 3.98
N HIS A 5 15.09 5.49 3.93
CA HIS A 5 14.09 6.47 3.58
C HIS A 5 12.73 6.18 4.21
N PHE A 6 12.49 6.76 5.40
CA PHE A 6 11.13 7.21 5.69
C PHE A 6 10.59 7.90 4.44
N PRO A 7 9.34 7.61 4.02
CA PRO A 7 8.77 8.29 2.88
C PRO A 7 8.91 9.79 3.15
N THR A 8 9.69 10.47 2.30
CA THR A 8 9.81 11.93 2.39
C THR A 8 8.39 12.47 2.21
N LEU A 9 7.99 13.41 3.06
CA LEU A 9 6.68 14.04 3.01
C LEU A 9 6.36 14.48 1.56
N ASP A 10 7.36 15.05 0.89
CA ASP A 10 7.30 15.48 -0.51
C ASP A 10 7.01 14.32 -1.47
N GLY A 11 7.71 13.19 -1.32
CA GLY A 11 7.51 12.00 -2.14
C GLY A 11 6.11 11.42 -1.98
N LEU A 12 5.57 11.44 -0.77
CA LEU A 12 4.20 11.03 -0.50
C LEU A 12 3.18 11.97 -1.15
N ILE A 13 3.32 13.29 -0.97
CA ILE A 13 2.42 14.30 -1.53
C ILE A 13 2.36 14.17 -3.05
N ILE A 14 3.52 14.01 -3.71
CA ILE A 14 3.61 13.78 -5.15
C ILE A 14 2.85 12.51 -5.55
N ARG A 15 3.07 11.39 -4.85
CA ARG A 15 2.37 10.12 -5.15
C ARG A 15 0.87 10.23 -4.94
N MET A 16 0.41 10.90 -3.88
CA MET A 16 -1.02 11.16 -3.65
C MET A 16 -1.60 12.03 -4.77
N GLY A 17 -0.88 13.08 -5.17
CA GLY A 17 -1.28 13.92 -6.29
C GLY A 17 -1.46 13.11 -7.57
N ILE A 18 -0.47 12.28 -7.93
CA ILE A 18 -0.58 11.39 -9.09
C ILE A 18 -1.76 10.43 -8.92
N TYR A 19 -1.92 9.81 -7.76
CA TYR A 19 -2.99 8.84 -7.51
C TYR A 19 -4.38 9.44 -7.79
N TYR A 20 -4.69 10.62 -7.26
CA TYR A 20 -6.02 11.21 -7.43
C TYR A 20 -6.21 11.96 -8.75
N PHE A 21 -5.18 12.66 -9.24
CA PHE A 21 -5.33 13.55 -10.39
C PHE A 21 -5.02 12.90 -11.73
N LEU A 22 -4.26 11.80 -11.78
CA LEU A 22 -3.83 11.22 -13.05
C LEU A 22 -5.01 10.74 -13.90
N LEU A 23 -5.95 9.96 -13.33
CA LEU A 23 -7.10 9.48 -14.10
C LEU A 23 -8.00 10.63 -14.59
N PRO A 24 -8.43 11.59 -13.74
CA PRO A 24 -9.18 12.75 -14.22
C PRO A 24 -8.44 13.55 -15.30
N ALA A 25 -7.14 13.80 -15.13
CA ALA A 25 -6.35 14.55 -16.10
C ALA A 25 -6.29 13.82 -17.46
N VAL A 26 -6.05 12.51 -17.44
CA VAL A 26 -6.01 11.68 -18.67
C VAL A 26 -7.37 11.70 -19.38
N LEU A 27 -8.47 11.61 -18.64
CA LEU A 27 -9.81 11.67 -19.22
C LEU A 27 -10.08 13.03 -19.88
N ILE A 28 -9.71 14.13 -19.24
CA ILE A 28 -9.87 15.49 -19.79
C ILE A 28 -9.02 15.69 -21.05
N VAL A 29 -7.75 15.28 -21.00
CA VAL A 29 -6.83 15.40 -22.15
C VAL A 29 -7.32 14.56 -23.33
N THR A 30 -7.78 13.34 -23.07
CA THR A 30 -8.30 12.44 -24.11
C THR A 30 -9.60 12.99 -24.70
N LEU A 31 -10.50 13.51 -23.86
CA LEU A 31 -11.72 14.18 -24.32
C LEU A 31 -11.40 15.37 -25.22
N ARG A 32 -10.41 16.19 -24.86
CA ARG A 32 -9.98 17.35 -25.66
C ARG A 32 -9.35 16.92 -26.99
N ALA A 33 -8.55 15.86 -26.99
CA ALA A 33 -7.90 15.32 -28.19
C ALA A 33 -8.92 14.71 -29.17
N GLU A 34 -9.93 14.02 -28.64
CA GLU A 34 -10.97 13.35 -29.43
C GLU A 34 -12.17 14.26 -29.76
N TRP A 35 -12.17 15.52 -29.31
CA TRP A 35 -13.29 16.47 -29.46
C TRP A 35 -13.83 16.59 -30.90
N ASN A 36 -12.92 16.67 -31.88
CA ASN A 36 -13.29 16.75 -33.29
C ASN A 36 -14.01 15.49 -33.78
N TYR A 37 -13.67 14.33 -33.24
CA TYR A 37 -14.30 13.05 -33.58
C TYR A 37 -15.63 12.88 -32.84
N ILE A 38 -15.76 13.42 -31.63
CA ILE A 38 -17.01 13.49 -30.87
C ILE A 38 -18.05 14.32 -31.64
N ILE A 39 -17.68 15.53 -32.09
CA ILE A 39 -18.58 16.38 -32.91
C ILE A 39 -19.01 15.65 -34.19
N LYS A 40 -18.06 14.95 -34.83
CA LYS A 40 -18.32 14.14 -36.04
C LYS A 40 -19.03 12.80 -35.76
N LYS A 41 -19.47 12.55 -34.52
CA LYS A 41 -20.15 11.32 -34.06
C LYS A 41 -19.40 10.01 -34.37
N LYS A 42 -18.06 10.07 -34.45
CA LYS A 42 -17.20 8.90 -34.74
C LYS A 42 -16.84 8.12 -33.47
N TRP A 43 -17.86 7.63 -32.77
CA TRP A 43 -17.74 7.02 -31.43
C TRP A 43 -16.77 5.84 -31.33
N LYS A 44 -16.65 5.00 -32.36
CA LYS A 44 -15.68 3.88 -32.36
C LYS A 44 -14.23 4.37 -32.20
N ARG A 45 -13.88 5.51 -32.80
CA ARG A 45 -12.54 6.10 -32.71
C ARG A 45 -12.31 6.73 -31.34
N VAL A 46 -13.32 7.46 -30.85
CA VAL A 46 -13.30 8.06 -29.51
C VAL A 46 -13.09 6.97 -28.45
N ALA A 47 -13.88 5.90 -28.50
CA ALA A 47 -13.76 4.77 -27.57
C ALA A 47 -12.36 4.14 -27.60
N LYS A 48 -11.78 3.96 -28.80
CA LYS A 48 -10.41 3.46 -28.94
C LYS A 48 -9.39 4.38 -28.25
N GLY A 49 -9.56 5.70 -28.37
CA GLY A 49 -8.72 6.68 -27.67
C GLY A 49 -8.78 6.54 -26.15
N PHE A 50 -9.99 6.47 -25.59
CA PHE A 50 -10.19 6.26 -24.15
C PHE A 50 -9.67 4.92 -23.65
N ILE A 51 -9.89 3.83 -24.39
CA ILE A 51 -9.37 2.50 -24.04
C ILE A 51 -7.83 2.53 -23.99
N LEU A 52 -7.19 3.13 -25.01
CA LEU A 52 -5.74 3.25 -25.05
C LEU A 52 -5.22 4.10 -23.87
N ALA A 53 -5.88 5.23 -23.58
CA ALA A 53 -5.52 6.09 -22.47
C ALA A 53 -5.63 5.35 -21.12
N LEU A 54 -6.70 4.58 -20.91
CA LEU A 54 -6.90 3.77 -19.70
C LEU A 54 -5.87 2.64 -19.60
N LEU A 55 -5.55 1.97 -20.71
CA LEU A 55 -4.53 0.90 -20.75
C LEU A 55 -3.14 1.42 -20.37
N LEU A 56 -2.81 2.66 -20.71
CA LEU A 56 -1.54 3.29 -20.32
C LEU A 56 -1.56 3.79 -18.87
N THR A 57 -2.73 4.27 -18.41
CA THR A 57 -2.87 4.90 -17.09
C THR A 57 -2.99 3.89 -15.96
N ALA A 58 -3.70 2.78 -16.18
CA ALA A 58 -3.92 1.75 -15.16
C ALA A 58 -2.60 1.17 -14.61
N PRO A 59 -1.58 0.81 -15.42
CA PRO A 59 -0.26 0.42 -14.95
C PRO A 59 0.39 1.43 -14.00
N ILE A 60 0.31 2.72 -14.34
CA ILE A 60 0.91 3.80 -13.55
C ILE A 60 0.18 3.92 -12.21
N LEU A 61 -1.15 3.94 -12.23
CA LEU A 61 -1.96 3.97 -10.99
C LEU A 61 -1.72 2.74 -10.12
N SER A 62 -1.57 1.56 -10.73
CA SER A 62 -1.26 0.32 -10.02
C SER A 62 0.06 0.40 -9.26
N LEU A 63 1.11 0.92 -9.90
CA LEU A 63 2.41 1.13 -9.26
C LEU A 63 2.31 2.19 -8.17
N VAL A 64 1.69 3.34 -8.46
CA VAL A 64 1.52 4.41 -7.47
C VAL A 64 0.76 3.92 -6.23
N GLN A 65 -0.31 3.14 -6.42
CA GLN A 65 -1.07 2.56 -5.32
C GLN A 65 -0.23 1.58 -4.49
N PHE A 66 0.58 0.74 -5.14
CA PHE A 66 1.50 -0.17 -4.47
C PHE A 66 2.50 0.60 -3.60
N TYR A 67 3.11 1.67 -4.14
CA TYR A 67 4.04 2.51 -3.40
C TYR A 67 3.37 3.27 -2.24
N LEU A 68 2.15 3.79 -2.43
CA LEU A 68 1.39 4.42 -1.34
C LEU A 68 1.05 3.41 -0.24
N SER A 69 0.64 2.20 -0.61
CA SER A 69 0.36 1.10 0.35
C SER A 69 1.59 0.77 1.17
N LYS A 70 2.77 0.71 0.54
CA LYS A 70 4.05 0.56 1.22
C LYS A 70 4.31 1.72 2.17
N ASP A 71 4.14 2.97 1.75
CA ASP A 71 4.46 4.14 2.58
C ASP A 71 3.60 4.18 3.84
N TYR A 72 2.29 3.92 3.72
CA TYR A 72 1.38 3.86 4.88
C TYR A 72 1.72 2.72 5.84
N LEU A 73 2.01 1.51 5.33
CA LEU A 73 2.37 0.38 6.18
C LEU A 73 3.73 0.58 6.84
N TYR A 74 4.68 1.20 6.14
CA TYR A 74 6.02 1.47 6.66
C TYR A 74 5.99 2.35 7.91
N VAL A 75 5.10 3.34 7.97
CA VAL A 75 4.94 4.23 9.14
C VAL A 75 4.60 3.45 10.42
N HIS A 76 3.86 2.34 10.28
CA HIS A 76 3.42 1.50 11.40
C HIS A 76 4.20 0.17 11.46
N SER A 77 5.31 0.05 10.73
CA SER A 77 6.11 -1.16 10.64
C SER A 77 7.54 -0.90 11.10
N LEU A 78 8.06 -1.74 11.98
CA LEU A 78 9.45 -1.67 12.43
C LEU A 78 10.43 -2.21 11.38
N THR A 79 9.94 -2.95 10.38
CA THR A 79 10.76 -3.61 9.36
C THR A 79 10.02 -3.83 8.04
N LYS A 80 10.74 -4.01 6.95
CA LYS A 80 10.22 -4.37 5.63
C LYS A 80 11.18 -5.34 4.94
N THR A 81 10.66 -6.18 4.06
CA THR A 81 11.48 -6.94 3.11
C THR A 81 11.84 -6.07 1.90
N GLY A 82 12.73 -6.55 1.02
CA GLY A 82 12.80 -6.05 -0.36
C GLY A 82 11.48 -6.21 -1.11
N VAL A 83 11.38 -5.55 -2.27
CA VAL A 83 10.28 -5.75 -3.22
C VAL A 83 10.60 -6.98 -4.07
N CYS A 84 9.72 -7.97 -4.05
CA CYS A 84 9.87 -9.22 -4.78
C CYS A 84 8.75 -9.39 -5.80
N PHE A 85 8.99 -10.18 -6.85
CA PHE A 85 7.96 -10.52 -7.84
C PHE A 85 7.33 -11.91 -7.61
N THR A 86 8.02 -12.78 -6.88
CA THR A 86 7.58 -14.15 -6.58
C THR A 86 7.57 -14.41 -5.08
N SER A 87 6.73 -15.36 -4.66
CA SER A 87 6.73 -15.88 -3.28
C SER A 87 8.10 -16.40 -2.83
N SER A 88 8.87 -17.04 -3.70
CA SER A 88 10.19 -17.58 -3.37
C SER A 88 11.19 -16.48 -3.01
N CYS A 89 11.27 -15.41 -3.79
CA CYS A 89 12.08 -14.23 -3.48
C CYS A 89 11.65 -13.62 -2.15
N LEU A 90 10.34 -13.48 -1.93
CA LEU A 90 9.82 -12.87 -0.71
C LEU A 90 10.17 -13.71 0.52
N VAL A 91 10.06 -15.02 0.40
CA VAL A 91 10.45 -15.99 1.44
C VAL A 91 11.94 -15.87 1.77
N GLU A 92 12.79 -15.83 0.75
CA GLU A 92 14.24 -15.69 0.94
C GLU A 92 14.59 -14.38 1.67
N GLU A 93 13.95 -13.26 1.28
CA GLU A 93 14.09 -11.97 1.96
C GLU A 93 13.59 -11.99 3.41
N MET A 94 12.49 -12.71 3.68
CA MET A 94 11.99 -12.89 5.05
C MET A 94 12.94 -13.72 5.90
N GLU A 95 13.51 -14.80 5.36
CA GLU A 95 14.43 -15.70 6.06
C GLU A 95 15.77 -15.01 6.35
N LYS A 96 16.27 -14.16 5.45
CA LYS A 96 17.48 -13.34 5.66
C LYS A 96 17.32 -12.27 6.75
N ASN A 97 16.09 -11.90 7.11
CA ASN A 97 15.84 -10.85 8.10
C ASN A 97 15.94 -11.39 9.53
N GLU A 98 17.18 -11.54 10.02
CA GLU A 98 17.49 -12.13 11.33
C GLU A 98 16.96 -11.32 12.52
N LEU A 99 16.78 -10.01 12.35
CA LEU A 99 16.32 -9.09 13.39
C LEU A 99 14.87 -9.35 13.84
N TYR A 100 14.01 -9.77 12.91
CA TYR A 100 12.57 -9.87 13.18
C TYR A 100 11.99 -11.26 12.91
N LYS A 101 12.82 -12.23 12.49
CA LYS A 101 12.51 -13.68 12.38
C LYS A 101 11.06 -13.96 11.99
N PHE A 102 10.71 -13.64 10.75
CA PHE A 102 9.40 -13.98 10.20
C PHE A 102 9.14 -15.49 10.36
N ASN A 103 7.99 -15.90 10.90
CA ASN A 103 7.61 -17.32 10.89
C ASN A 103 7.15 -17.73 9.49
N VAL A 104 8.11 -17.93 8.59
CA VAL A 104 7.86 -18.31 7.20
C VAL A 104 7.10 -19.63 7.09
N THR A 105 7.41 -20.61 7.94
CA THR A 105 6.72 -21.91 7.95
C THR A 105 5.25 -21.74 8.27
N GLY A 106 4.93 -20.92 9.28
CA GLY A 106 3.56 -20.58 9.61
C GLY A 106 2.87 -19.83 8.47
N ILE A 107 3.52 -18.82 7.89
CA ILE A 107 2.95 -18.02 6.79
C ILE A 107 2.62 -18.95 5.60
N LYS A 108 3.54 -19.82 5.21
CA LYS A 108 3.33 -20.80 4.13
C LYS A 108 2.15 -21.73 4.41
N ALA A 109 1.93 -22.12 5.66
CA ALA A 109 0.81 -22.99 6.05
C ALA A 109 -0.57 -22.31 5.86
N TYR A 110 -0.67 -21.00 6.08
CA TYR A 110 -1.88 -20.22 5.81
C TYR A 110 -2.01 -19.78 4.33
N GLY A 111 -0.96 -19.98 3.53
CA GLY A 111 -0.88 -19.62 2.11
C GLY A 111 -0.17 -18.28 1.88
N MET A 112 0.33 -18.06 0.66
CA MET A 112 1.06 -16.85 0.28
C MET A 112 0.70 -16.37 -1.13
N PRO A 113 0.83 -15.06 -1.42
CA PRO A 113 0.73 -14.57 -2.79
C PRO A 113 1.83 -15.18 -3.67
N ARG A 114 1.45 -15.78 -4.81
CA ARG A 114 2.40 -16.52 -5.66
C ARG A 114 3.27 -15.62 -6.54
N ILE A 115 2.64 -14.70 -7.28
CA ILE A 115 3.24 -13.84 -8.32
C ILE A 115 2.64 -12.44 -8.22
N GLY A 116 3.47 -11.42 -8.49
CA GLY A 116 3.14 -9.99 -8.53
C GLY A 116 4.16 -9.19 -7.71
N LEU A 117 4.28 -7.88 -7.95
CA LEU A 117 5.11 -7.04 -7.08
C LEU A 117 4.54 -7.11 -5.66
N MET A 118 5.35 -7.61 -4.74
CA MET A 118 4.96 -7.88 -3.38
C MET A 118 6.05 -7.48 -2.40
N GLN A 119 5.63 -7.11 -1.20
CA GLN A 119 6.52 -6.71 -0.11
C GLN A 119 5.86 -7.06 1.22
N ALA A 120 6.66 -7.46 2.19
CA ALA A 120 6.19 -7.78 3.52
C ALA A 120 6.64 -6.78 4.58
N PHE A 121 5.80 -6.61 5.58
CA PHE A 121 5.94 -5.70 6.69
C PHE A 121 5.62 -6.45 7.98
N ARG A 122 6.24 -6.06 9.09
CA ARG A 122 5.84 -6.53 10.42
C ARG A 122 5.26 -5.33 11.18
N LEU A 123 3.93 -5.28 11.21
CA LEU A 123 3.20 -4.29 11.97
C LEU A 123 3.31 -4.63 13.45
N LEU A 124 3.84 -3.69 14.22
CA LEU A 124 3.89 -3.76 15.66
C LEU A 124 3.45 -2.40 16.22
N ASP A 125 2.19 -2.31 16.60
CA ASP A 125 1.61 -1.07 17.13
C ASP A 125 0.70 -1.38 18.32
N SER A 126 0.41 -0.37 19.14
CA SER A 126 -0.54 -0.47 20.26
C SER A 126 -1.81 0.31 19.94
N ARG A 127 -2.92 -0.40 19.79
CA ARG A 127 -4.26 0.14 19.49
C ARG A 127 -5.04 0.38 20.77
N TYR A 128 -5.69 1.52 20.92
CA TYR A 128 -6.76 1.66 21.93
C TYR A 128 -8.08 1.11 21.35
N ASN A 129 -8.56 -0.01 21.88
CA ASN A 129 -9.85 -0.57 21.50
C ASN A 129 -10.96 0.15 22.28
N ARG A 130 -11.76 0.97 21.57
CA ARG A 130 -12.83 1.78 22.16
C ARG A 130 -13.96 0.92 22.75
N ASP A 131 -14.30 -0.19 22.10
CA ASP A 131 -15.37 -1.08 22.56
C ASP A 131 -15.00 -1.82 23.84
N LYS A 132 -13.71 -2.14 24.01
CA LYS A 132 -13.18 -2.85 25.17
C LYS A 132 -12.51 -1.95 26.21
N PHE A 133 -12.42 -0.64 25.95
CA PHE A 133 -11.71 0.35 26.76
C PHE A 133 -10.28 -0.07 27.18
N LYS A 134 -9.58 -0.81 26.31
CA LYS A 134 -8.24 -1.35 26.60
C LYS A 134 -7.30 -1.21 25.41
N PHE A 135 -6.00 -1.10 25.68
CA PHE A 135 -4.99 -1.14 24.64
C PHE A 135 -4.74 -2.60 24.20
N GLU A 136 -4.98 -2.89 22.92
CA GLU A 136 -4.66 -4.15 22.25
C GLU A 136 -3.38 -3.98 21.42
N ARG A 137 -2.44 -4.92 21.52
CA ARG A 137 -1.25 -4.91 20.65
C ARG A 137 -1.62 -5.48 19.29
N VAL A 138 -1.33 -4.74 18.24
CA VAL A 138 -1.38 -5.20 16.85
C VAL A 138 -0.01 -5.78 16.53
N ASN A 139 0.07 -7.11 16.48
CA ASN A 139 1.26 -7.84 16.02
C ASN A 139 0.85 -8.66 14.79
N SER A 140 1.18 -8.15 13.61
CA SER A 140 0.77 -8.76 12.34
C SER A 140 1.92 -8.75 11.34
N VAL A 141 2.05 -9.83 10.58
CA VAL A 141 2.85 -9.81 9.34
C VAL A 141 1.91 -9.48 8.20
N VAL A 142 2.25 -8.47 7.40
CA VAL A 142 1.42 -8.00 6.30
C VAL A 142 2.18 -8.14 5.01
N ILE A 143 1.62 -8.84 4.03
CA ILE A 143 2.16 -8.90 2.67
C ILE A 143 1.22 -8.13 1.75
N VAL A 144 1.74 -7.07 1.13
CA VAL A 144 1.02 -6.38 0.06
C VAL A 144 1.45 -6.94 -1.28
N ARG A 145 0.49 -7.10 -2.19
CA ARG A 145 0.73 -7.51 -3.58
C ARG A 145 -0.07 -6.62 -4.51
N THR A 146 0.56 -6.12 -5.57
CA THR A 146 -0.19 -5.44 -6.64
C THR A 146 -0.79 -6.43 -7.66
N PHE A 147 -2.00 -6.14 -8.13
CA PHE A 147 -2.62 -6.81 -9.28
C PHE A 147 -2.30 -6.06 -10.58
N PHE A 148 -1.02 -5.88 -10.87
CA PHE A 148 -0.60 -5.20 -12.09
C PHE A 148 -1.22 -5.85 -13.34
N PRO A 149 -1.77 -5.09 -14.31
CA PRO A 149 -1.76 -3.62 -14.41
C PRO A 149 -2.96 -2.91 -13.77
N LEU A 150 -3.83 -3.61 -13.05
CA LEU A 150 -5.00 -3.00 -12.41
C LEU A 150 -4.60 -2.21 -11.16
N PRO A 151 -5.25 -1.07 -10.87
CA PRO A 151 -5.01 -0.28 -9.66
C PRO A 151 -5.68 -0.92 -8.44
N ILE A 152 -5.24 -2.14 -8.13
CA ILE A 152 -5.73 -2.96 -7.03
C ILE A 152 -4.53 -3.51 -6.28
N THR A 153 -4.54 -3.34 -4.96
CA THR A 153 -3.52 -3.89 -4.07
C THR A 153 -4.19 -4.88 -3.14
N GLU A 154 -3.75 -6.13 -3.20
CA GLU A 154 -4.10 -7.15 -2.24
C GLU A 154 -3.28 -6.97 -0.96
N VAL A 155 -3.92 -7.15 0.17
CA VAL A 155 -3.27 -7.16 1.47
C VAL A 155 -3.57 -8.49 2.15
N TRP A 156 -2.51 -9.23 2.48
CA TRP A 156 -2.55 -10.46 3.27
C TRP A 156 -2.07 -10.14 4.68
N ASP A 157 -2.96 -10.21 5.65
CA ASP A 157 -2.70 -9.95 7.07
C ASP A 157 -2.64 -11.28 7.84
N TYR A 158 -1.48 -11.61 8.37
CA TYR A 158 -1.25 -12.76 9.23
C TYR A 158 -1.09 -12.26 10.66
N LYS A 159 -2.12 -12.48 11.48
CA LYS A 159 -2.10 -12.11 12.89
C LYS A 159 -1.16 -13.02 13.65
N VAL A 160 -0.23 -12.43 14.38
CA VAL A 160 0.77 -13.12 15.19
C VAL A 160 0.39 -13.00 16.66
N ASP A 161 0.56 -14.07 17.42
CA ASP A 161 0.34 -14.05 18.86
C ASP A 161 1.26 -13.00 19.52
N SER A 162 0.73 -12.25 20.48
CA SER A 162 1.52 -11.27 21.24
C SER A 162 2.42 -11.94 22.29
N GLN A 163 2.09 -13.17 22.71
CA GLN A 163 2.88 -13.94 23.68
C GLN A 163 3.89 -14.87 23.01
N ASP A 164 3.53 -15.42 21.84
CA ASP A 164 4.42 -16.23 21.01
C ASP A 164 4.60 -15.60 19.62
N PRO A 165 5.69 -14.84 19.39
CA PRO A 165 5.93 -14.13 18.13
C PRO A 165 6.17 -15.07 16.94
N HIS A 166 6.26 -16.38 17.17
CA HIS A 166 6.34 -17.41 16.14
C HIS A 166 4.99 -18.06 15.87
N ARG A 167 3.93 -17.80 16.61
CA ARG A 167 2.62 -18.42 16.35
C ARG A 167 1.72 -17.49 15.54
N ILE A 168 1.24 -17.97 14.40
CA ILE A 168 0.21 -17.28 13.61
C ILE A 168 -1.16 -17.78 14.07
N ILE A 169 -1.97 -16.85 14.57
CA ILE A 169 -3.28 -17.10 15.19
C ILE A 169 -4.44 -16.80 14.26
N GLY A 170 -4.21 -16.11 13.15
CA GLY A 170 -5.26 -15.78 12.20
C GLY A 170 -4.73 -15.27 10.89
N PHE A 171 -5.59 -15.34 9.87
CA PHE A 171 -5.31 -14.88 8.53
C PHE A 171 -6.51 -14.12 7.98
N ARG A 172 -6.27 -12.94 7.40
CA ARG A 172 -7.26 -12.13 6.70
C ARG A 172 -6.69 -11.66 5.38
N LYS A 173 -7.54 -11.63 4.35
CA LYS A 173 -7.24 -10.97 3.08
C LYS A 173 -8.24 -9.86 2.83
N PHE A 174 -7.75 -8.73 2.31
CA PHE A 174 -8.60 -7.66 1.80
C PHE A 174 -7.93 -6.93 0.63
N TYR A 175 -8.69 -6.05 -0.03
CA TYR A 175 -8.26 -5.35 -1.23
C TYR A 175 -8.38 -3.84 -1.04
N ILE A 176 -7.37 -3.12 -1.52
CA ILE A 176 -7.40 -1.68 -1.70
C ILE A 176 -7.66 -1.45 -3.19
N VAL A 177 -8.78 -0.81 -3.51
CA VAL A 177 -9.23 -0.59 -4.88
C VAL A 177 -9.37 0.90 -5.12
N TYR A 178 -8.73 1.42 -6.17
CA TYR A 178 -8.90 2.80 -6.60
C TYR A 178 -10.39 3.12 -6.84
N PRO A 179 -10.90 4.31 -6.44
CA PRO A 179 -10.19 5.48 -5.89
C PRO A 179 -10.14 5.54 -4.36
N LYS A 180 -10.42 4.44 -3.65
CA LYS A 180 -10.43 4.44 -2.19
C LYS A 180 -9.04 4.78 -1.64
N THR A 181 -8.99 5.71 -0.69
CA THR A 181 -7.71 6.13 -0.11
C THR A 181 -7.06 4.95 0.61
N VAL A 182 -5.76 4.73 0.39
CA VAL A 182 -5.01 3.63 1.02
C VAL A 182 -5.13 3.70 2.54
N GLY A 183 -4.93 4.89 3.13
CA GLY A 183 -5.05 5.10 4.57
C GLY A 183 -6.44 4.75 5.12
N SER A 184 -7.52 5.12 4.41
CA SER A 184 -8.88 4.75 4.85
C SER A 184 -9.13 3.25 4.76
N ALA A 185 -8.67 2.59 3.69
CA ALA A 185 -8.84 1.15 3.52
C ALA A 185 -8.08 0.36 4.60
N LEU A 186 -6.86 0.80 4.94
CA LEU A 186 -6.09 0.23 6.06
C LEU A 186 -6.76 0.54 7.41
N THR A 187 -7.25 1.77 7.61
CA THR A 187 -7.92 2.18 8.84
C THR A 187 -9.18 1.34 9.10
N GLU A 188 -10.00 1.11 8.08
CA GLU A 188 -11.18 0.24 8.20
C GLU A 188 -10.80 -1.23 8.40
N ALA A 189 -9.72 -1.70 7.77
CA ALA A 189 -9.29 -3.08 7.91
C ALA A 189 -8.76 -3.40 9.31
N TYR A 190 -7.97 -2.51 9.90
CA TYR A 190 -7.36 -2.76 11.21
C TYR A 190 -8.04 -2.03 12.37
N ASP A 191 -9.05 -1.21 12.08
CA ASP A 191 -9.85 -0.46 13.07
C ASP A 191 -8.96 0.44 13.97
N PHE A 192 -7.98 1.08 13.34
CA PHE A 192 -7.11 2.12 13.91
C PHE A 192 -6.74 3.14 12.85
N GLU A 193 -6.59 4.41 13.24
CA GLU A 193 -6.27 5.47 12.30
C GLU A 193 -4.84 5.32 11.75
N PHE A 194 -4.72 4.92 10.49
CA PHE A 194 -3.48 5.06 9.73
C PHE A 194 -3.31 6.53 9.34
N LYS A 195 -2.92 7.35 10.30
CA LYS A 195 -2.49 8.73 10.09
C LYS A 195 -0.97 8.74 9.97
N MET A 196 -0.45 9.30 8.88
CA MET A 196 0.98 9.54 8.80
C MET A 196 1.33 10.65 9.77
N PHE A 197 2.24 10.37 10.72
CA PHE A 197 2.77 11.40 11.61
C PHE A 197 3.45 12.48 10.76
N SER A 198 2.92 13.70 10.80
CA SER A 198 3.58 14.88 10.23
C SER A 198 4.77 15.25 11.12
N TRP A 199 5.94 14.70 10.84
CA TRP A 199 7.19 15.31 11.30
C TRP A 199 7.54 16.45 10.35
N ALA A 200 6.81 17.56 10.47
CA ALA A 200 7.23 18.83 9.91
C ALA A 200 8.16 19.51 10.92
N GLY A 201 9.43 19.72 10.52
CA GLY A 201 10.24 20.81 11.07
C GLY A 201 11.05 20.55 12.34
N GLY A 202 11.85 19.48 12.38
CA GLY A 202 13.03 19.44 13.25
C GLY A 202 14.17 20.28 12.65
N GLY A 203 13.99 21.60 12.57
CA GLY A 203 14.94 22.51 11.94
C GLY A 203 14.74 23.95 12.37
N GLY A 204 15.37 24.33 13.48
CA GLY A 204 15.88 25.67 13.80
C GLY A 204 14.92 26.87 13.76
N GLY A 205 14.62 27.42 14.95
CA GLY A 205 14.35 28.86 15.10
C GLY A 205 13.25 29.25 16.09
N GLY A 206 13.66 29.76 17.26
CA GLY A 206 13.09 30.98 17.87
C GLY A 206 11.68 30.96 18.47
N GLY A 207 11.62 31.00 19.81
CA GLY A 207 11.00 32.08 20.60
C GLY A 207 9.47 32.35 20.52
N PHE A 208 8.89 32.39 21.74
CA PHE A 208 7.62 33.06 22.16
C PHE A 208 6.32 32.41 21.63
N ALA A 209 5.26 32.18 22.41
CA ALA A 209 4.86 32.57 23.76
C ALA A 209 3.97 31.46 24.35
#